data_AF-A0A1A9ACE1-F1
#
_entry.id   AF-A0A1A9ACE1-F1
#
_cell.length_a   1.000
_cell.length_b   1.000
_cell.length_c   1.000
_cell.angle_alpha   90.00
_cell.angle_beta   90.00
_cell.angle_gamma   90.00
#
_symmetry.space_group_name_H-M   'P 1'
#
loop_
_entity.id
_entity.type
_entity.pdbx_description
1 polymer ?
#
loop_
_entity_poly.entity_id
_entity_poly.type
_entity_poly.pdbx_seq_one_letter_code
_entity_poly.pdbx_strand_id
1 'polypeptide(L)' 'MSDAYVVGDPDGLTPLQAEIRDAVARELHAQFALRADRLELADLPEVAYQITLRVDGVLSSRRPTR' A
#
# COMPACT_ATOMS: atom_id res chain seq x y z
N MET A 1 6.05 -5.37 -35.97
CA MET A 1 4.58 -5.27 -35.92
C MET A 1 4.20 -5.53 -34.46
N SER A 2 4.51 -4.59 -33.57
CA SER A 2 3.63 -3.53 -33.06
C SER A 2 2.53 -4.06 -32.14
N ASP A 3 2.87 -4.29 -30.86
CA ASP A 3 1.97 -4.03 -29.73
C ASP A 3 2.73 -3.88 -28.39
N ALA A 4 3.72 -2.99 -28.33
CA ALA A 4 4.47 -2.71 -27.08
C ALA A 4 4.32 -1.25 -26.62
N TYR A 5 3.31 -0.54 -27.14
CA TYR A 5 2.86 0.72 -26.59
C TYR A 5 1.81 0.46 -25.50
N VAL A 6 2.20 -0.23 -24.43
CA VAL A 6 1.53 -0.02 -23.13
C VAL A 6 2.12 1.25 -22.55
N VAL A 7 1.71 2.37 -23.12
CA VAL A 7 1.74 3.66 -22.42
C VAL A 7 0.54 3.60 -21.47
N GLY A 8 0.78 3.18 -20.23
CA GLY A 8 -0.33 3.06 -19.27
C GLY A 8 -0.06 2.34 -17.96
N ASP A 9 1.12 2.48 -17.35
CA ASP A 9 1.28 2.46 -15.89
C ASP A 9 2.68 3.02 -15.57
N PRO A 10 2.82 4.22 -14.95
CA PRO A 10 4.14 4.80 -14.67
C PRO A 10 5.02 3.93 -13.77
N ASP A 11 4.45 2.98 -13.04
CA ASP A 11 5.15 2.24 -11.99
C ASP A 11 5.48 0.77 -12.34
N GLY A 12 4.96 0.25 -13.47
CA GLY A 12 5.16 -1.15 -13.88
C GLY A 12 4.65 -2.16 -12.85
N LEU A 13 3.67 -1.77 -12.02
CA LEU A 13 3.16 -2.59 -10.93
C LEU A 13 2.04 -3.48 -11.43
N THR A 14 2.01 -4.72 -10.94
CA THR A 14 0.81 -5.53 -11.08
C THR A 14 -0.36 -4.87 -10.32
N PRO A 15 -1.62 -5.13 -10.70
CA PRO A 15 -2.78 -4.58 -9.98
C PRO A 15 -2.77 -4.87 -8.48
N LEU A 16 -2.22 -6.02 -8.05
CA LEU A 16 -2.07 -6.32 -6.62
C LEU A 16 -1.05 -5.42 -5.94
N GLN A 17 0.10 -5.20 -6.58
CA GLN A 17 1.15 -4.34 -6.04
C GLN A 17 0.69 -2.89 -5.94
N ALA A 18 -0.08 -2.40 -6.93
CA ALA A 18 -0.68 -1.07 -6.87
C ALA A 18 -1.62 -0.92 -5.66
N GLU A 19 -2.51 -1.89 -5.42
CA GLU A 19 -3.40 -1.86 -4.26
C GLU A 19 -2.66 -1.92 -2.92
N ILE A 20 -1.63 -2.77 -2.82
CA ILE A 20 -0.79 -2.85 -1.62
C ILE A 20 -0.09 -1.51 -1.38
N ARG A 21 0.53 -0.92 -2.41
CA ARG A 21 1.18 0.40 -2.32
C ARG A 21 0.20 1.45 -1.85
N ASP A 22 -1.00 1.50 -2.44
CA ASP A 22 -2.00 2.50 -2.09
C ASP A 22 -2.54 2.31 -0.66
N ALA A 23 -2.60 1.07 -0.17
CA ALA A 23 -2.93 0.80 1.23
C ALA A 23 -1.82 1.25 2.19
N VAL A 24 -0.55 0.96 1.86
CA VAL A 24 0.61 1.41 2.63
C VAL A 24 0.71 2.93 2.66
N ALA A 25 0.56 3.59 1.51
CA ALA A 25 0.66 5.05 1.40
C ALA A 25 -0.46 5.75 2.19
N ARG A 26 -1.69 5.24 2.12
CA ARG A 26 -2.81 5.76 2.92
C ARG A 26 -2.57 5.61 4.43
N GLU A 27 -2.07 4.46 4.86
CA GLU A 27 -1.76 4.24 6.27
C GLU A 27 -0.63 5.16 6.73
N LEU A 28 0.47 5.24 5.99
CA LEU A 28 1.57 6.16 6.30
C LEU A 28 1.08 7.62 6.40
N HIS A 29 0.26 8.07 5.45
CA HIS A 29 -0.30 9.42 5.48
C HIS A 29 -1.15 9.66 6.73
N ALA A 30 -1.97 8.69 7.14
CA ALA A 30 -2.75 8.78 8.38
C ALA A 30 -1.84 8.83 9.61
N GLN A 31 -0.78 8.01 9.67
CA GLN A 31 0.17 7.98 10.77
C GLN A 31 0.96 9.30 10.89
N PHE A 32 1.31 9.93 9.77
CA PHE A 32 1.92 11.27 9.72
C PHE A 32 0.96 12.34 10.28
N ALA A 33 -0.29 12.34 9.82
CA ALA A 33 -1.29 13.31 10.27
C ALA A 33 -1.56 13.21 11.79
N LEU A 34 -1.51 12.00 12.35
CA LEU A 34 -1.66 11.77 13.80
C LEU A 34 -0.46 12.24 14.63
N ARG A 35 0.72 12.41 14.02
CA ARG A 35 2.00 12.69 14.70
C ARG A 35 2.63 14.01 14.27
N ALA A 36 1.80 14.99 13.92
CA ALA A 36 2.24 16.32 13.50
C ALA A 36 3.30 16.28 12.39
N ASP A 37 3.03 15.45 11.37
CA ASP A 37 3.83 15.28 10.17
C ASP A 37 5.25 14.72 10.40
N ARG A 38 5.45 13.96 11.48
CA ARG A 38 6.73 13.29 11.77
C ARG A 38 6.54 11.86 12.31
N LEU A 39 7.43 10.96 11.90
CA LEU A 39 7.56 9.62 12.49
C LEU A 39 8.94 9.50 13.14
N GLU A 40 8.96 9.15 14.42
CA GLU A 40 10.18 8.81 15.15
C GLU A 40 10.45 7.31 15.10
N LEU A 41 11.69 6.90 15.40
CA LEU A 41 12.05 5.49 15.50
C LEU A 41 11.17 4.71 16.50
N ALA A 42 10.71 5.38 17.55
CA ALA A 42 9.83 4.80 18.56
C ALA A 42 8.44 4.44 18.00
N ASP A 43 8.00 5.08 16.92
CA ASP A 43 6.69 4.83 16.29
C ASP A 43 6.72 3.62 15.34
N LEU A 44 7.90 3.22 14.86
CA LEU A 44 8.06 2.20 13.83
C LEU A 44 7.37 0.87 14.16
N PRO A 45 7.44 0.32 15.38
CA PRO A 45 6.76 -0.95 15.68
C PRO A 45 5.24 -0.87 15.47
N GLU A 46 4.61 0.21 15.91
CA GLU A 46 3.16 0.39 15.77
C GLU A 46 2.77 0.65 14.31
N VAL A 47 3.50 1.53 13.63
CA VAL A 47 3.25 1.85 12.21
C VAL A 47 3.42 0.60 11.34
N ALA A 48 4.45 -0.21 11.58
CA ALA A 48 4.67 -1.46 10.86
C ALA A 48 3.53 -2.46 11.11
N TYR A 49 3.01 -2.53 12.34
CA TYR A 49 1.87 -3.38 12.66
C TYR A 49 0.61 -2.93 11.93
N GLN A 50 0.30 -1.63 11.94
CA GLN A 50 -0.89 -1.11 11.24
C GLN A 50 -0.80 -1.34 9.73
N ILE A 51 0.36 -1.08 9.12
CA ILE A 51 0.60 -1.40 7.70
C ILE A 51 0.34 -2.89 7.43
N THR A 52 0.84 -3.77 8.29
CA THR A 52 0.64 -5.22 8.15
C THR A 52 -0.84 -5.58 8.10
N LEU A 53 -1.67 -5.00 8.98
CA LEU A 53 -3.12 -5.20 8.99
C LEU A 53 -3.79 -4.69 7.72
N ARG A 54 -3.35 -3.54 7.18
CA ARG A 54 -3.90 -3.00 5.92
C ARG A 54 -3.57 -3.90 4.73
N VAL A 55 -2.33 -4.36 4.65
CA VAL A 55 -1.90 -5.30 3.60
C VAL A 55 -2.68 -6.60 3.69
N ASP A 56 -2.81 -7.18 4.88
CA ASP A 56 -3.61 -8.38 5.09
C ASP A 56 -5.08 -8.19 4.66
N GLY A 57 -5.67 -7.03 4.95
CA GLY A 57 -7.01 -6.66 4.48
C GLY A 57 -7.13 -6.64 2.95
N VAL A 58 -6.15 -6.08 2.24
CA VAL A 58 -6.11 -6.09 0.76
C VAL A 58 -6.02 -7.52 0.24
N LEU A 59 -5.11 -8.33 0.80
CA LEU A 59 -4.92 -9.73 0.39
C LEU A 59 -6.16 -10.58 0.64
N SER A 60 -6.82 -10.38 1.79
CA SER A 60 -8.01 -11.11 2.19
C SER A 60 -9.23 -10.74 1.33
N SER A 61 -9.38 -9.46 0.95
CA SER A 61 -10.50 -8.99 0.13
C SER A 61 -10.48 -9.56 -1.30
N ARG A 62 -9.32 -9.99 -1.79
CA ARG A 62 -9.16 -10.60 -3.11
C ARG A 62 -9.35 -12.12 -3.12
N ARG A 63 -9.41 -12.76 -1.96
CA ARG A 63 -9.63 -14.21 -1.90
C ARG A 63 -11.12 -14.45 -2.21
N PRO A 64 -11.46 -15.18 -3.30
CA PRO A 64 -12.85 -15.50 -3.56
C PRO A 64 -13.38 -16.34 -2.39
N THR A 65 -14.50 -15.92 -1.80
CA THR A 65 -15.30 -16.78 -0.92
C THR A 65 -15.69 -18.00 -1.74
N ARG A 66 -15.04 -19.13 -1.47
CA ARG A 66 -15.41 -20.44 -2.01
C ARG A 66 -16.79 -20.86 -1.51
#